data_AF-A0A956PIL5-F1
#
_entry.id   AF-A0A956PIL5-F1
#
_cell.length_a   1.000
_cell.length_b   1.000
_cell.length_c   1.000
_cell.angle_alpha   90.00
_cell.angle_beta   90.00
_cell.angle_gamma   90.00
#
_symmetry.space_group_name_H-M   'P 1'
#
loop_
_entity.id
_entity.type
_entity.pdbx_description
1 polymer ?
#
loop_
_entity_poly.entity_id
_entity_poly.type
_entity_poly.pdbx_seq_one_letter_code
_entity_poly.pdbx_strand_id
1 'polypeptide(L)'
;FFTRKLAFLKDSHAVVCCPGGFGTHDEGFETLTLIQTGKAQLMPVVCLAPEGNPFWENWDHYVRETLLRQGMISPADLSLYKVTHSAKEAAEEICHFYRRYHSYRFVDDKLVVRLTSPLTEEELAHLNDQFLDLVESGRFEACESPHGERFDSSLESMPALTFHLKQGRYGRLREMIDWLNDCELDCPDVAPEHGEGGRLPVERDNYKAS
;
A
#
# COMPACT_ATOMS: atom_id res chain seq x y z
N PHE A 1 23.05 -12.53 0.92
CA PHE A 1 22.45 -11.50 1.79
C PHE A 1 21.37 -10.72 1.03
N PHE A 2 21.69 -10.06 -0.10
CA PHE A 2 20.73 -9.30 -0.93
C PHE A 2 19.52 -10.09 -1.48
N THR A 3 19.73 -11.34 -1.94
CA THR A 3 18.66 -12.18 -2.49
C THR A 3 17.60 -12.62 -1.48
N ARG A 4 17.94 -12.69 -0.18
CA ARG A 4 16.99 -13.06 0.88
C ARG A 4 16.08 -11.89 1.27
N LYS A 5 16.60 -10.66 1.22
CA LYS A 5 15.85 -9.41 1.48
C LYS A 5 14.80 -9.13 0.40
N LEU A 6 15.19 -9.24 -0.87
CA LEU A 6 14.26 -9.11 -1.99
C LEU A 6 13.17 -10.19 -2.00
N ALA A 7 13.51 -11.43 -1.64
CA ALA A 7 12.52 -12.51 -1.55
C ALA A 7 11.50 -12.27 -0.43
N PHE A 8 11.94 -11.73 0.72
CA PHE A 8 11.04 -11.42 1.83
C PHE A 8 9.97 -10.40 1.43
N LEU A 9 10.35 -9.31 0.75
CA LEU A 9 9.37 -8.31 0.31
C LEU A 9 8.51 -8.76 -0.87
N LYS A 10 9.05 -9.62 -1.74
CA LYS A 10 8.30 -10.10 -2.91
C LYS A 10 7.14 -11.02 -2.53
N ASP A 11 7.26 -11.76 -1.44
CA ASP A 11 6.26 -12.75 -1.00
C ASP A 11 5.48 -12.31 0.27
N SER A 12 5.63 -11.04 0.70
CA SER A 12 4.93 -10.50 1.87
C SER A 12 3.83 -9.52 1.49
N HIS A 13 2.70 -9.60 2.20
CA HIS A 13 1.57 -8.67 2.08
C HIS A 13 1.52 -7.62 3.18
N ALA A 14 2.36 -7.75 4.20
CA ALA A 14 2.55 -6.75 5.24
C ALA A 14 3.89 -6.99 5.95
N VAL A 15 4.42 -5.95 6.59
CA VAL A 15 5.61 -6.03 7.43
C VAL A 15 5.28 -5.53 8.82
N VAL A 16 5.62 -6.30 9.85
CA VAL A 16 5.51 -5.85 11.25
C VAL A 16 6.92 -5.74 11.83
N CYS A 17 7.33 -4.53 12.16
CA CYS A 17 8.61 -4.22 12.79
C CYS A 17 8.44 -4.14 14.32
N CYS A 18 8.99 -5.12 15.04
CA CYS A 18 9.12 -5.08 16.50
C CYS A 18 10.40 -4.31 16.91
N PRO A 19 10.52 -3.79 18.16
CA PRO A 19 11.71 -3.06 18.58
C PRO A 19 12.98 -3.91 18.44
N GLY A 20 14.04 -3.33 17.88
CA GLY A 20 15.27 -4.05 17.63
C GLY A 20 16.45 -3.15 17.26
N GLY A 21 17.61 -3.77 17.04
CA GLY A 21 18.85 -3.06 16.73
C GLY A 21 19.00 -2.71 15.24
N PHE A 22 20.23 -2.64 14.75
CA PHE A 22 20.51 -2.26 13.36
C PHE A 22 19.89 -3.18 12.31
N GLY A 23 19.72 -4.48 12.59
CA GLY A 23 19.08 -5.40 11.65
C GLY A 23 17.63 -5.02 11.36
N THR A 24 16.85 -4.74 12.41
CA THR A 24 15.45 -4.27 12.28
C THR A 24 15.37 -2.95 11.53
N HIS A 25 16.27 -2.02 11.81
CA HIS A 25 16.29 -0.73 11.12
C HIS A 25 16.67 -0.88 9.64
N ASP A 26 17.66 -1.72 9.34
CA ASP A 26 18.10 -2.03 7.98
C ASP A 26 16.93 -2.60 7.15
N GLU A 27 16.21 -3.60 7.68
CA GLU A 27 15.03 -4.17 7.02
C GLU A 27 13.86 -3.17 6.92
N GLY A 28 13.58 -2.42 7.98
CA GLY A 28 12.50 -1.42 8.00
C GLY A 28 12.73 -0.27 7.01
N PHE A 29 13.92 0.32 7.01
CA PHE A 29 14.26 1.39 6.07
C PHE A 29 14.37 0.88 4.62
N GLU A 30 14.89 -0.32 4.39
CA GLU A 30 14.90 -0.92 3.05
C GLU A 30 13.47 -1.11 2.52
N THR A 31 12.57 -1.63 3.35
CA THR A 31 11.14 -1.78 3.01
C THR A 31 10.53 -0.43 2.63
N LEU A 32 10.65 0.57 3.50
CA LEU A 32 10.10 1.91 3.25
C LEU A 32 10.69 2.55 2.00
N THR A 33 11.99 2.41 1.78
CA THR A 33 12.67 2.95 0.60
C THR A 33 12.16 2.30 -0.69
N LEU A 34 12.00 0.97 -0.70
CA LEU A 34 11.52 0.25 -1.87
C LEU A 34 10.07 0.61 -2.21
N ILE A 35 9.21 0.77 -1.19
CA ILE A 35 7.84 1.23 -1.35
C ILE A 35 7.82 2.69 -1.85
N GLN A 36 8.54 3.59 -1.19
CA GLN A 36 8.61 5.02 -1.52
C GLN A 36 9.08 5.25 -2.97
N THR A 37 10.02 4.42 -3.46
CA THR A 37 10.59 4.53 -4.81
C THR A 37 9.83 3.71 -5.86
N GLY A 38 8.75 3.02 -5.50
CA GLY A 38 7.98 2.19 -6.42
C GLY A 38 8.69 0.92 -6.89
N LYS A 39 9.73 0.49 -6.17
CA LYS A 39 10.48 -0.74 -6.45
C LYS A 39 9.88 -1.96 -5.75
N ALA A 40 8.91 -1.76 -4.86
CA ALA A 40 8.03 -2.77 -4.29
C ALA A 40 6.56 -2.29 -4.32
N GLN A 41 5.63 -3.25 -4.25
CA GLN A 41 4.20 -2.99 -4.11
C GLN A 41 3.92 -2.22 -2.82
N LEU A 42 2.84 -1.44 -2.80
CA LEU A 42 2.36 -0.87 -1.54
C LEU A 42 1.83 -1.99 -0.64
N MET A 43 2.26 -1.98 0.61
CA MET A 43 1.82 -2.89 1.65
C MET A 43 1.86 -2.18 3.01
N PRO A 44 1.10 -2.64 4.01
CA PRO A 44 1.17 -2.09 5.36
C PRO A 44 2.53 -2.36 6.00
N VAL A 45 3.14 -1.31 6.55
CA VAL A 45 4.32 -1.42 7.41
C VAL A 45 3.92 -0.97 8.81
N VAL A 46 3.92 -1.89 9.77
CA VAL A 46 3.48 -1.62 11.14
C VAL A 46 4.67 -1.67 12.10
N CYS A 47 4.96 -0.53 12.70
CA CYS A 47 5.91 -0.36 13.80
C CYS A 47 5.19 -0.66 15.12
N LEU A 48 5.29 -1.91 15.59
CA LEU A 48 4.62 -2.40 16.79
C LEU A 48 5.59 -2.43 17.98
N ALA A 49 5.25 -1.82 19.11
CA ALA A 49 5.96 -1.98 20.38
C ALA A 49 4.98 -2.27 21.51
N PRO A 50 5.36 -2.98 22.60
CA PRO A 50 4.47 -3.14 23.75
C PRO A 50 4.01 -1.79 24.32
N GLU A 51 2.82 -1.77 24.92
CA GLU A 51 2.31 -0.58 25.61
C GLU A 51 3.33 -0.02 26.63
N GLY A 52 3.51 1.29 26.62
CA GLY A 52 4.47 1.98 27.48
C GLY A 52 5.92 1.95 26.98
N ASN A 53 6.22 1.31 25.85
CA ASN A 53 7.54 1.33 25.24
C ASN A 53 7.62 2.42 24.15
N PRO A 54 8.36 3.53 24.35
CA PRO A 54 8.39 4.67 23.43
C PRO A 54 9.29 4.47 22.21
N PHE A 55 9.68 3.23 21.90
CA PHE A 55 10.71 2.93 20.90
C PHE A 55 10.37 3.50 19.52
N TRP A 56 9.15 3.25 19.04
CA TRP A 56 8.73 3.68 17.71
C TRP A 56 8.26 5.13 17.68
N GLU A 57 7.81 5.68 18.80
CA GLU A 57 7.50 7.10 18.97
C GLU A 57 8.78 7.95 18.87
N ASN A 58 9.87 7.49 19.50
CA ASN A 58 11.17 8.15 19.38
C ASN A 58 11.72 8.07 17.94
N TRP A 59 11.50 6.95 17.26
CA TRP A 59 11.87 6.78 15.86
C TRP A 59 11.03 7.68 14.93
N ASP A 60 9.70 7.71 15.11
CA ASP A 60 8.78 8.57 14.36
C ASP A 60 9.10 10.06 14.59
N HIS A 61 9.45 10.43 15.82
CA HIS A 61 9.94 11.76 16.13
C HIS A 61 11.19 12.11 15.31
N TYR A 62 12.17 11.20 15.20
CA TYR A 62 13.33 11.39 14.33
C TYR A 62 12.94 11.53 12.86
N VAL A 63 12.05 10.67 12.35
CA VAL A 63 11.56 10.72 10.97
C VAL A 63 10.94 12.09 10.67
N ARG A 64 10.09 12.61 11.55
CA ARG A 64 9.43 13.91 11.37
C ARG A 64 10.37 15.09 11.53
N GLU A 65 11.14 15.13 12.61
CA GLU A 65 11.96 16.29 12.96
C GLU A 65 13.26 16.38 12.14
N THR A 66 13.72 15.25 11.62
CA THR A 66 14.95 15.19 10.81
C THR A 66 14.61 14.98 9.34
N LEU A 67 14.06 13.83 8.97
CA LEU A 67 13.91 13.47 7.56
C LEU A 67 12.87 14.35 6.85
N LEU A 68 11.69 14.50 7.43
CA LEU A 68 10.62 15.31 6.84
C LEU A 68 10.97 16.80 6.87
N ARG A 69 11.39 17.34 8.03
CA ARG A 69 11.72 18.76 8.16
C ARG A 69 12.85 19.20 7.22
N GLN A 70 13.81 18.32 6.93
CA GLN A 70 14.89 18.61 6.00
C GLN A 70 14.52 18.31 4.53
N GLY A 71 13.29 17.90 4.25
CA GLY A 71 12.79 17.63 2.90
C GLY A 71 13.36 16.36 2.27
N MET A 72 13.84 15.41 3.08
CA MET A 72 14.36 14.12 2.60
C MET A 72 13.24 13.13 2.25
N ILE A 73 12.06 13.32 2.85
CA ILE A 73 10.82 12.61 2.53
C ILE A 73 9.69 13.63 2.34
N SER A 74 8.64 13.24 1.63
CA SER A 74 7.44 14.04 1.49
C SER A 74 6.53 13.88 2.72
N PRO A 75 5.62 14.85 3.00
CA PRO A 75 4.63 14.68 4.07
C PRO A 75 3.80 13.40 3.92
N ALA A 76 3.48 13.01 2.68
CA ALA A 76 2.69 11.83 2.38
C ALA A 76 3.44 10.51 2.63
N ASP A 77 4.78 10.53 2.70
CA ASP A 77 5.56 9.34 3.02
C ASP A 77 5.37 8.88 4.47
N LEU A 78 4.84 9.74 5.35
CA LEU A 78 4.44 9.36 6.71
C LEU A 78 3.27 8.37 6.74
N SER A 79 2.49 8.31 5.66
CA SER A 79 1.38 7.36 5.51
C SER A 79 1.86 5.95 5.14
N LEU A 80 3.16 5.78 4.82
CA LEU A 80 3.73 4.47 4.46
C LEU A 80 3.90 3.53 5.66
N TYR A 81 3.83 4.03 6.89
CA TYR A 81 3.94 3.22 8.10
C TYR A 81 2.92 3.62 9.16
N LYS A 82 2.66 2.70 10.10
CA LYS A 82 1.83 2.94 11.28
C LYS A 82 2.56 2.56 12.55
N VAL A 83 2.56 3.46 13.53
CA VAL A 83 3.03 3.17 14.89
C VAL A 83 1.83 2.76 15.75
N THR A 84 1.96 1.65 16.49
CA THR A 84 0.91 1.20 17.42
C THR A 84 1.50 0.40 18.57
N HIS A 85 0.77 0.36 19.69
CA HIS A 85 1.05 -0.49 20.84
C HIS A 85 0.23 -1.77 20.92
N SER A 86 -0.67 -1.98 19.95
CA SER A 86 -1.68 -3.03 20.00
C SER A 86 -1.53 -3.98 18.83
N ALA A 87 -1.33 -5.27 19.12
CA ALA A 87 -1.37 -6.31 18.09
C ALA A 87 -2.73 -6.35 17.38
N LYS A 88 -3.81 -5.96 18.07
CA LYS A 88 -5.14 -5.85 17.49
C LYS A 88 -5.19 -4.72 16.46
N GLU A 89 -4.72 -3.52 16.81
CA GLU A 89 -4.68 -2.39 15.87
C GLU A 89 -3.75 -2.66 14.68
N ALA A 90 -2.65 -3.38 14.92
CA ALA A 90 -1.75 -3.84 13.86
C ALA A 90 -2.48 -4.77 12.87
N ALA A 91 -3.27 -5.72 13.37
CA ALA A 91 -4.07 -6.60 12.53
C ALA A 91 -5.20 -5.84 11.80
N GLU A 92 -5.86 -4.92 12.49
CA GLU A 92 -6.90 -4.06 11.91
C GLU A 92 -6.34 -3.20 10.77
N GLU A 93 -5.16 -2.61 10.94
CA GLU A 93 -4.46 -1.88 9.88
C GLU A 93 -4.24 -2.74 8.63
N ILE A 94 -3.74 -3.96 8.82
CA ILE A 94 -3.44 -4.87 7.71
C ILE A 94 -4.72 -5.28 6.99
N CYS A 95 -5.76 -5.66 7.73
CA CYS A 95 -7.05 -6.01 7.14
C CYS A 95 -7.71 -4.83 6.45
N HIS A 96 -7.67 -3.65 7.06
CA HIS A 96 -8.27 -2.43 6.52
C HIS A 96 -7.62 -1.99 5.21
N PHE A 97 -6.29 -2.08 5.12
CA PHE A 97 -5.56 -1.76 3.89
C PHE A 97 -6.01 -2.60 2.68
N TYR A 98 -6.48 -3.82 2.90
CA TYR A 98 -7.00 -4.71 1.85
C TYR A 98 -8.52 -4.79 1.79
N ARG A 99 -9.24 -3.86 2.47
CA ARG A 99 -10.71 -3.89 2.56
C ARG A 99 -11.37 -3.69 1.19
N ARG A 100 -10.97 -2.63 0.47
CA ARG A 100 -11.41 -2.33 -0.89
C ARG A 100 -10.29 -2.48 -1.89
N TYR A 101 -9.10 -2.01 -1.55
CA TYR A 101 -7.91 -2.19 -2.37
C TYR A 101 -7.50 -3.66 -2.41
N HIS A 102 -7.33 -4.21 -3.62
CA HIS A 102 -6.79 -5.56 -3.79
C HIS A 102 -5.31 -5.51 -4.16
N SER A 103 -4.99 -4.93 -5.31
CA SER A 103 -3.62 -4.81 -5.80
C SER A 103 -3.51 -3.72 -6.86
N TYR A 104 -2.29 -3.36 -7.27
CA TYR A 104 -2.11 -2.59 -8.49
C TYR A 104 -1.03 -3.19 -9.39
N ARG A 105 -1.11 -2.86 -10.67
CA ARG A 105 -0.06 -3.14 -11.65
C ARG A 105 0.04 -2.02 -12.67
N PHE A 106 1.14 -2.01 -13.41
CA PHE A 106 1.28 -1.16 -14.58
C PHE A 106 0.85 -1.93 -15.84
N VAL A 107 -0.04 -1.34 -16.62
CA VAL A 107 -0.40 -1.81 -17.97
C VAL A 107 -0.05 -0.69 -18.92
N ASP A 108 0.91 -0.95 -19.81
CA ASP A 108 1.59 0.07 -20.61
C ASP A 108 2.19 1.17 -19.73
N ASP A 109 1.66 2.39 -19.78
CA ASP A 109 2.06 3.55 -19.00
C ASP A 109 1.02 3.99 -17.95
N LYS A 110 -0.06 3.20 -17.78
CA LYS A 110 -1.11 3.44 -16.79
C LYS A 110 -0.95 2.54 -15.57
N LEU A 111 -1.21 3.10 -14.40
CA LEU A 111 -1.43 2.35 -13.18
C LEU A 111 -2.87 1.84 -13.18
N VAL A 112 -3.05 0.54 -13.01
CA VAL A 112 -4.36 -0.11 -12.83
C VAL A 112 -4.44 -0.61 -11.40
N VAL A 113 -5.29 0.02 -10.60
CA VAL A 113 -5.61 -0.36 -9.22
C VAL A 113 -6.87 -1.22 -9.23
N ARG A 114 -6.77 -2.47 -8.77
CA ARG A 114 -7.91 -3.39 -8.66
C ARG A 114 -8.60 -3.21 -7.31
N LEU A 115 -9.92 -3.28 -7.36
CA LEU A 115 -10.79 -3.08 -6.21
C LEU A 115 -11.71 -4.28 -6.02
N THR A 116 -12.05 -4.59 -4.77
CA THR A 116 -13.01 -5.65 -4.42
C THR A 116 -14.46 -5.24 -4.69
N SER A 117 -14.72 -3.93 -4.87
CA SER A 117 -16.02 -3.36 -5.19
C SER A 117 -15.88 -2.20 -6.19
N PRO A 118 -16.90 -1.94 -7.04
CA PRO A 118 -16.88 -0.83 -7.99
C PRO A 118 -16.98 0.52 -7.27
N LEU A 119 -16.46 1.57 -7.90
CA LEU A 119 -16.59 2.96 -7.44
C LEU A 119 -17.93 3.55 -7.88
N THR A 120 -18.54 4.34 -7.01
CA THR A 120 -19.69 5.18 -7.40
C THR A 120 -19.22 6.38 -8.24
N GLU A 121 -20.14 7.03 -8.95
CA GLU A 121 -19.82 8.25 -9.71
C GLU A 121 -19.33 9.39 -8.79
N GLU A 122 -19.86 9.48 -7.57
CA GLU A 122 -19.47 10.47 -6.57
C GLU A 122 -18.04 10.23 -6.06
N GLU A 123 -17.69 8.98 -5.77
CA GLU A 123 -16.33 8.60 -5.37
C GLU A 123 -15.32 8.88 -6.49
N LEU A 124 -15.68 8.57 -7.74
CA LEU A 124 -14.83 8.86 -8.89
C LEU A 124 -14.66 10.38 -9.10
N ALA A 125 -15.70 11.17 -8.87
CA ALA A 125 -15.61 12.63 -8.90
C ALA A 125 -14.69 13.15 -7.79
N HIS A 126 -14.79 12.59 -6.58
CA HIS A 126 -13.92 12.95 -5.45
C HIS A 126 -12.45 12.65 -5.74
N LEU A 127 -12.13 11.49 -6.31
CA LEU A 127 -10.76 11.15 -6.72
C LEU A 127 -10.19 12.19 -7.68
N ASN A 128 -10.98 12.60 -8.67
CA ASN A 128 -10.60 13.60 -9.66
C ASN A 128 -10.47 15.03 -9.12
N ASP A 129 -11.00 15.30 -7.93
CA ASP A 129 -10.88 16.59 -7.25
C ASP A 129 -9.71 16.60 -6.24
N GLN A 130 -9.63 15.59 -5.38
CA GLN A 130 -8.71 15.57 -4.24
C GLN A 130 -7.36 14.90 -4.52
N PHE A 131 -7.28 14.01 -5.52
CA PHE A 131 -6.08 13.22 -5.81
C PHE A 131 -5.52 13.47 -7.21
N LEU A 132 -5.98 14.50 -7.92
CA LEU A 132 -5.52 14.80 -9.28
C LEU A 132 -4.01 15.07 -9.34
N ASP A 133 -3.38 15.45 -8.22
CA ASP A 133 -1.92 15.62 -8.11
C ASP A 133 -1.12 14.32 -8.28
N LEU A 134 -1.78 13.15 -8.16
CA LEU A 134 -1.23 11.84 -8.51
C LEU A 134 -1.18 11.57 -10.02
N VAL A 135 -1.92 12.33 -10.82
CA VAL A 135 -2.10 12.06 -12.25
C VAL A 135 -1.13 12.91 -13.07
N GLU A 136 -0.23 12.26 -13.81
CA GLU A 136 0.71 12.95 -14.72
C GLU A 136 -0.02 13.54 -15.92
N SER A 137 -1.00 12.82 -16.46
CA SER A 137 -1.85 13.26 -17.58
C SER A 137 -3.21 12.58 -17.57
N GLY A 138 -4.25 13.30 -17.98
CA GLY A 138 -5.62 12.79 -18.02
C GLY A 138 -6.32 12.94 -16.67
N ARG A 139 -6.98 11.88 -16.22
CA ARG A 139 -7.79 11.84 -15.01
C ARG A 139 -7.95 10.38 -14.52
N PHE A 140 -8.58 10.19 -13.37
CA PHE A 140 -9.00 8.87 -12.92
C PHE A 140 -10.19 8.34 -13.73
N GLU A 141 -10.11 7.08 -14.16
CA GLU A 141 -11.16 6.40 -14.92
C GLU A 141 -11.49 5.07 -14.25
N ALA A 142 -12.77 4.82 -13.99
CA ALA A 142 -13.24 3.50 -13.59
C ALA A 142 -13.30 2.58 -14.82
N CYS A 143 -12.82 1.35 -14.69
CA CYS A 143 -12.84 0.35 -15.74
C CYS A 143 -12.96 -1.06 -15.15
N GLU A 144 -13.10 -2.07 -16.00
CA GLU A 144 -12.82 -3.45 -15.61
C GLU A 144 -11.32 -3.72 -15.76
N SER A 145 -10.75 -4.56 -14.90
CA SER A 145 -9.33 -4.92 -14.99
C SER A 145 -9.02 -5.51 -16.39
N PRO A 146 -8.05 -4.96 -17.15
CA PRO A 146 -7.76 -5.43 -18.51
C PRO A 146 -7.39 -6.92 -18.53
N HIS A 147 -7.92 -7.66 -19.51
CA HIS A 147 -7.56 -9.05 -19.74
C HIS A 147 -6.05 -9.18 -20.02
N GLY A 148 -5.38 -10.10 -19.32
CA GLY A 148 -3.97 -10.41 -19.56
C GLY A 148 -3.79 -11.91 -19.74
N GLU A 149 -3.11 -12.31 -20.81
CA GLU A 149 -2.93 -13.70 -21.28
C GLU A 149 -2.16 -14.65 -20.30
N ARG A 150 -1.87 -14.24 -19.06
CA ARG A 150 -0.92 -14.95 -18.17
C ARG A 150 -1.33 -15.10 -16.70
N PHE A 151 -2.53 -14.67 -16.29
CA PHE A 151 -2.89 -14.62 -14.87
C PHE A 151 -4.14 -15.44 -14.55
N ASP A 152 -4.31 -15.71 -13.26
CA ASP A 152 -5.42 -16.48 -12.70
C ASP A 152 -6.75 -15.92 -13.23
N SER A 153 -7.51 -16.74 -13.96
CA SER A 153 -8.80 -16.37 -14.54
C SER A 153 -9.81 -15.87 -13.49
N SER A 154 -9.56 -16.14 -12.20
CA SER A 154 -10.38 -15.63 -11.09
C SER A 154 -10.18 -14.14 -10.77
N LEU A 155 -9.16 -13.49 -11.35
CA LEU A 155 -8.90 -12.05 -11.22
C LEU A 155 -9.40 -11.25 -12.43
N GLU A 156 -9.93 -11.94 -13.44
CA GLU A 156 -10.60 -11.33 -14.59
C GLU A 156 -11.93 -10.70 -14.11
N SER A 157 -12.32 -9.56 -14.72
CA SER A 157 -13.53 -8.79 -14.41
C SER A 157 -13.67 -8.16 -13.01
N MET A 158 -12.59 -8.05 -12.22
CA MET A 158 -12.63 -7.18 -11.03
C MET A 158 -12.77 -5.70 -11.43
N PRO A 159 -13.56 -4.91 -10.68
CA PRO A 159 -13.57 -3.46 -10.83
C PRO A 159 -12.16 -2.87 -10.65
N ALA A 160 -11.83 -1.87 -11.44
CA ALA A 160 -10.53 -1.24 -11.41
C ALA A 160 -10.62 0.27 -11.61
N LEU A 161 -9.57 0.95 -11.14
CA LEU A 161 -9.32 2.37 -11.31
C LEU A 161 -8.02 2.51 -12.11
N THR A 162 -8.04 3.28 -13.19
CA THR A 162 -6.88 3.47 -14.07
C THR A 162 -6.52 4.95 -14.25
N PHE A 163 -5.22 5.25 -14.24
CA PHE A 163 -4.68 6.60 -14.44
C PHE A 163 -3.16 6.57 -14.70
N HIS A 164 -2.59 7.65 -15.24
CA HIS A 164 -1.15 7.79 -15.41
C HIS A 164 -0.52 8.31 -14.11
N LEU A 165 0.13 7.43 -13.33
CA LEU A 165 0.74 7.81 -12.05
C LEU A 165 1.96 8.72 -12.26
N LYS A 166 1.96 9.86 -11.57
CA LYS A 166 3.12 10.74 -11.45
C LYS A 166 4.22 10.10 -10.62
N GLN A 167 5.45 10.13 -11.15
CA GLN A 167 6.59 9.44 -10.54
C GLN A 167 6.91 9.97 -9.13
N GLY A 168 7.26 9.07 -8.21
CA GLY A 168 7.66 9.43 -6.84
C GLY A 168 6.51 9.83 -5.90
N ARG A 169 5.27 9.47 -6.23
CA ARG A 169 4.07 9.82 -5.45
C ARG A 169 3.49 8.65 -4.64
N TYR A 170 4.32 7.69 -4.23
CA TYR A 170 3.83 6.47 -3.57
C TYR A 170 3.26 6.70 -2.17
N GLY A 171 3.77 7.66 -1.39
CA GLY A 171 3.12 8.10 -0.15
C GLY A 171 1.73 8.69 -0.38
N ARG A 172 1.57 9.50 -1.42
CA ARG A 172 0.26 10.09 -1.79
C ARG A 172 -0.70 9.03 -2.38
N LEU A 173 -0.17 8.05 -3.10
CA LEU A 173 -0.92 6.89 -3.58
C LEU A 173 -1.42 6.06 -2.39
N ARG A 174 -0.60 5.92 -1.34
CA ARG A 174 -1.00 5.27 -0.09
C ARG A 174 -2.18 6.00 0.57
N GLU A 175 -2.14 7.33 0.66
CA GLU A 175 -3.26 8.12 1.18
C GLU A 175 -4.56 7.95 0.37
N MET A 176 -4.44 7.85 -0.97
CA MET A 176 -5.59 7.55 -1.83
C MET A 176 -6.17 6.16 -1.55
N ILE A 177 -5.31 5.16 -1.34
CA ILE A 177 -5.72 3.79 -0.99
C ILE A 177 -6.39 3.77 0.39
N ASP A 178 -5.86 4.48 1.37
CA ASP A 178 -6.49 4.60 2.70
C ASP A 178 -7.89 5.20 2.57
N TRP A 179 -8.04 6.28 1.81
CA TRP A 179 -9.36 6.88 1.53
C TRP A 179 -10.32 5.91 0.82
N LEU A 180 -9.85 5.17 -0.18
CA LEU A 180 -10.67 4.15 -0.87
C LEU A 180 -11.17 3.07 0.10
N ASN A 181 -10.35 2.70 1.07
CA ASN A 181 -10.68 1.70 2.08
C ASN A 181 -11.61 2.24 3.18
N ASP A 182 -11.58 3.55 3.45
CA ASP A 182 -12.47 4.22 4.41
C ASP A 182 -13.90 4.42 3.87
N CYS A 183 -14.09 4.41 2.54
CA CYS A 183 -15.41 4.54 1.93
C CYS A 183 -16.39 3.44 2.38
N GLU A 184 -17.66 3.78 2.55
CA GLU A 184 -18.71 2.80 2.82
C GLU A 184 -18.86 1.81 1.66
N LEU A 185 -19.07 0.53 1.98
CA LEU A 185 -19.25 -0.53 0.98
C LEU A 185 -20.69 -1.03 1.05
N ASP A 186 -21.39 -1.02 -0.09
CA ASP A 186 -22.77 -1.52 -0.21
C ASP A 186 -22.89 -3.05 -0.01
N CYS A 187 -21.77 -3.77 -0.03
CA CYS A 187 -21.70 -5.21 0.21
C CYS A 187 -21.04 -5.46 1.57
N PRO A 188 -21.58 -6.36 2.43
CA PRO A 188 -21.02 -6.59 3.76
C PRO A 188 -19.55 -7.01 3.68
N ASP A 189 -18.76 -6.53 4.64
CA ASP A 189 -17.38 -6.97 4.89
C ASP A 189 -17.32 -8.50 4.81
N VAL A 190 -16.77 -9.04 3.72
CA VAL A 190 -16.35 -10.44 3.70
C VAL A 190 -15.12 -10.47 4.59
N ALA A 191 -15.32 -10.74 5.88
CA ALA A 191 -14.23 -10.95 6.81
C ALA A 191 -13.28 -11.99 6.18
N PRO A 192 -11.94 -11.76 6.20
CA PRO A 192 -11.02 -12.78 5.75
C PRO A 192 -11.29 -14.05 6.56
N GLU A 193 -11.55 -15.17 5.87
CA GLU A 193 -11.96 -16.42 6.50
C GLU A 193 -11.04 -16.77 7.67
N HIS A 194 -11.65 -17.12 8.81
CA HIS A 194 -10.95 -17.49 10.04
C HIS A 194 -9.84 -18.50 9.77
N GLY A 195 -8.58 -18.09 10.00
CA GLY A 195 -7.45 -19.01 10.15
C GLY A 195 -6.87 -19.63 8.87
N GLU A 196 -7.42 -19.35 7.69
CA GLU A 196 -6.84 -19.74 6.40
C GLU A 196 -6.51 -18.50 5.57
N GLY A 197 -5.70 -17.57 6.11
CA GLY A 197 -5.08 -16.44 5.39
C GLY A 197 -5.91 -15.93 4.21
N GLY A 198 -7.04 -15.26 4.49
CA GLY A 198 -8.03 -14.88 3.48
C GLY A 198 -7.36 -14.36 2.22
N ARG A 199 -7.72 -14.93 1.05
CA ARG A 199 -6.99 -14.83 -0.24
C ARG A 199 -6.23 -13.53 -0.39
N LEU A 200 -5.00 -13.53 0.13
CA LEU A 200 -4.08 -12.43 -0.04
C LEU A 200 -3.70 -12.41 -1.52
N PRO A 201 -3.64 -11.24 -2.17
CA PRO A 201 -3.33 -11.14 -3.60
C PRO A 201 -1.99 -11.82 -3.93
N VAL A 202 -2.01 -13.04 -4.48
CA VAL A 202 -0.77 -13.70 -4.93
C VAL A 202 -0.48 -13.23 -6.35
N GLU A 203 0.04 -12.02 -6.50
CA GLU A 203 0.54 -11.54 -7.81
C GLU A 203 2.06 -11.64 -7.89
N ARG A 204 2.54 -12.55 -8.74
CA ARG A 204 3.95 -12.68 -9.08
C ARG A 204 4.27 -11.80 -10.28
N ASP A 205 4.41 -10.50 -10.06
CA ASP A 205 4.94 -9.62 -11.10
C ASP A 205 6.48 -9.65 -11.13
N ASN A 206 7.01 -9.78 -12.35
CA ASN A 206 8.42 -9.59 -12.64
C ASN A 206 8.66 -8.09 -12.75
N TYR A 207 9.08 -7.46 -11.66
CA TYR A 207 9.61 -6.11 -11.69
C TYR A 207 10.69 -6.02 -12.78
N LYS A 208 10.50 -5.12 -13.74
CA LYS A 208 11.57 -4.71 -14.64
C LYS A 208 12.63 -4.01 -13.79
N ALA A 209 13.65 -4.78 -13.41
CA ALA A 209 14.93 -4.24 -13.02
C ALA A 209 15.58 -3.65 -14.28
N SER A 210 15.38 -2.36 -14.50
CA SER A 210 16.18 -1.54 -15.42
C SER A 210 16.64 -0.29 -14.70
#